data_AF-A0A8T1A9U0-F1
#
_entry.id   AF-A0A8T1A9U0-F1
#
_cell.length_a   1.000
_cell.length_b   1.000
_cell.length_c   1.000
_cell.angle_alpha   90.00
_cell.angle_beta   90.00
_cell.angle_gamma   90.00
#
_symmetry.space_group_name_H-M   'P 1'
#
loop_
_entity.id
_entity.type
_entity.pdbx_description
1 polymer ?
#
loop_
_entity_poly.entity_id
_entity_poly.type
_entity_poly.pdbx_seq_one_letter_code
_entity_poly.pdbx_strand_id
1 'polypeptide(L)'
;MMKPNFFEKLMAIAKGMNDDRLEGVAFEGYFHTLVRHRRPICVHYCKYDNVGRRLVANWETIMRQEIGRIDWKELALVECEGGNRTECVAVMESWAANPSKMDYWIPSTSLCETIDAVAK
;
A
#
# COMPACT_ATOMS: atom_id res chain seq x y z
N MET A 1 2.08 -17.81 -2.78
CA MET A 1 2.42 -16.37 -2.81
C MET A 1 3.50 -16.15 -3.87
N MET A 2 3.38 -15.14 -4.72
CA MET A 2 4.37 -14.86 -5.76
C MET A 2 5.64 -14.26 -5.17
N LYS A 3 6.81 -14.58 -5.76
CA LYS A 3 8.11 -14.05 -5.32
C LYS A 3 8.25 -12.58 -5.76
N PRO A 4 8.98 -11.72 -5.00
CA PRO A 4 9.20 -10.33 -5.39
C PRO A 4 9.74 -10.16 -6.81
N ASN A 5 10.59 -11.11 -7.25
CA ASN A 5 11.21 -11.12 -8.57
C ASN A 5 10.22 -11.23 -9.74
N PHE A 6 8.98 -11.68 -9.50
CA PHE A 6 7.94 -11.69 -10.51
C PHE A 6 7.51 -10.25 -10.82
N PHE A 7 7.20 -9.47 -9.78
CA PHE A 7 6.74 -8.10 -9.92
C PHE A 7 7.85 -7.15 -10.39
N GLU A 8 9.10 -7.39 -10.00
CA GLU A 8 10.26 -6.66 -10.55
C GLU A 8 10.37 -6.84 -12.07
N LYS A 9 10.21 -8.08 -12.56
CA LYS A 9 10.20 -8.38 -14.00
C LYS A 9 9.00 -7.75 -14.70
N LEU A 10 7.82 -7.81 -14.09
CA LEU A 10 6.61 -7.21 -14.65
C LEU A 10 6.74 -5.70 -14.79
N MET A 11 7.35 -5.04 -13.81
CA MET A 11 7.62 -3.60 -13.84
C MET A 11 8.59 -3.24 -14.98
N ALA A 12 9.63 -4.05 -15.21
CA ALA A 12 10.55 -3.85 -16.33
C ALA A 12 9.85 -4.01 -17.70
N ILE A 13 8.93 -4.98 -17.82
CA ILE A 13 8.12 -5.17 -19.02
C ILE A 13 7.19 -3.98 -19.24
N ALA A 14 6.49 -3.53 -18.19
CA ALA A 14 5.58 -2.39 -18.26
C ALA A 14 6.28 -1.12 -18.75
N LYS A 15 7.47 -0.84 -18.21
CA LYS A 15 8.34 0.26 -18.67
C LYS A 15 8.72 0.11 -20.15
N GLY A 16 9.09 -1.09 -20.58
CA GLY A 16 9.42 -1.37 -21.98
C GLY A 16 8.23 -1.16 -22.94
N MET A 17 7.00 -1.32 -22.44
CA MET A 17 5.76 -1.10 -23.17
C MET A 17 5.23 0.33 -23.06
N ASN A 18 5.84 1.17 -22.22
CA ASN A 18 5.33 2.49 -21.87
C ASN A 18 3.89 2.45 -21.30
N ASP A 19 3.60 1.42 -20.49
CA ASP A 19 2.30 1.18 -19.85
C ASP A 19 2.35 1.56 -18.37
N ASP A 20 2.05 2.83 -18.08
CA ASP A 20 2.05 3.38 -16.71
C ASP A 20 1.07 2.66 -15.77
N ARG A 21 -0.04 2.11 -16.31
CA ARG A 21 -1.03 1.39 -15.51
C ARG A 21 -0.49 0.05 -15.07
N LEU A 22 0.10 -0.71 -15.99
CA LEU A 22 0.72 -1.98 -15.67
C LEU A 22 1.92 -1.80 -14.75
N GLU A 23 2.68 -0.72 -14.91
CA GLU A 23 3.77 -0.37 -14.00
C GLU A 23 3.25 -0.15 -12.57
N GLY A 24 2.15 0.60 -12.43
CA GLY A 24 1.49 0.80 -11.12
C GLY A 24 1.07 -0.50 -10.46
N VAL A 25 0.38 -1.40 -11.20
CA VAL A 25 -0.03 -2.71 -10.69
C VAL A 25 1.18 -3.57 -10.29
N ALA A 26 2.24 -3.54 -11.08
CA ALA A 26 3.47 -4.27 -10.78
C ALA A 26 4.16 -3.74 -9.52
N PHE A 27 4.22 -2.41 -9.36
CA PHE A 27 4.78 -1.76 -8.19
C PHE A 27 4.00 -2.11 -6.92
N GLU A 28 2.67 -2.04 -6.97
CA GLU A 28 1.79 -2.39 -5.84
C GLU A 28 2.00 -3.84 -5.41
N GLY A 29 1.99 -4.78 -6.36
CA GLY A 29 2.26 -6.19 -6.09
C GLY A 29 3.65 -6.45 -5.52
N TYR A 30 4.67 -5.74 -6.02
CA TYR A 30 6.03 -5.78 -5.48
C TYR A 30 6.06 -5.32 -4.02
N PHE A 31 5.47 -4.15 -3.75
CA PHE A 31 5.39 -3.55 -2.43
C PHE A 31 4.72 -4.51 -1.42
N HIS A 32 3.52 -5.01 -1.70
CA HIS A 32 2.84 -5.95 -0.79
C HIS A 32 3.63 -7.23 -0.56
N THR A 33 4.37 -7.69 -1.57
CA THR A 33 5.24 -8.87 -1.42
C THR A 33 6.40 -8.59 -0.46
N LEU A 34 7.02 -7.41 -0.53
CA LEU A 34 8.06 -6.99 0.42
C LEU A 34 7.53 -6.88 1.85
N VAL A 35 6.35 -6.25 2.01
CA VAL A 35 5.66 -6.11 3.30
C VAL A 35 5.39 -7.47 3.93
N ARG A 36 4.78 -8.40 3.18
CA ARG A 36 4.46 -9.75 3.65
C ARG A 36 5.70 -10.55 4.05
N HIS A 37 6.81 -10.35 3.35
CA HIS A 37 8.08 -10.99 3.67
C HIS A 37 8.93 -10.23 4.69
N ARG A 38 8.40 -9.16 5.30
CA ARG A 38 9.11 -8.29 6.26
C ARG A 38 10.47 -7.85 5.74
N ARG A 39 10.54 -7.54 4.44
CA ARG A 39 11.74 -7.03 3.79
C ARG A 39 11.85 -5.52 4.04
N PRO A 40 13.05 -4.98 4.27
CA PRO A 40 13.24 -3.54 4.37
C PRO A 40 12.75 -2.84 3.10
N ILE A 41 11.93 -1.81 3.26
CA ILE A 41 11.49 -0.92 2.19
C ILE A 41 11.35 0.50 2.74
N CYS A 42 11.68 1.49 1.92
CA CYS A 42 11.34 2.87 2.20
C CYS A 42 10.30 3.30 1.17
N VAL A 43 9.16 3.80 1.63
CA VAL A 43 8.10 4.29 0.74
C VAL A 43 7.85 5.76 1.05
N HIS A 44 7.88 6.59 0.02
CA HIS A 44 7.43 7.97 0.09
C HIS A 44 5.96 8.01 -0.28
N TYR A 45 5.13 8.64 0.55
CA TYR A 45 3.72 8.80 0.25
C TYR A 45 3.38 10.27 0.03
N CYS A 46 2.53 10.48 -0.96
CA CYS A 46 2.11 11.81 -1.39
C CYS A 46 0.68 12.08 -0.96
N LYS A 47 0.27 13.34 -1.02
CA LYS A 47 -1.12 13.73 -0.79
C LYS A 47 -2.04 13.00 -1.75
N TYR A 48 -3.09 12.38 -1.23
CA TYR A 48 -4.16 11.81 -2.05
C TYR A 48 -5.46 12.55 -1.79
N ASP A 49 -5.88 13.41 -2.72
CA ASP A 49 -7.15 14.14 -2.65
C ASP A 49 -8.05 13.81 -3.84
N ASN A 50 -8.74 12.68 -3.74
CA ASN A 50 -9.62 12.22 -4.82
C ASN A 50 -10.88 13.11 -4.96
N VAL A 51 -11.26 13.84 -3.90
CA VAL A 51 -12.44 14.73 -3.89
C VAL A 51 -12.14 16.02 -4.65
N GLY A 52 -10.99 16.65 -4.36
CA GLY A 52 -10.52 17.87 -4.99
C GLY A 52 -10.01 17.69 -6.42
N ARG A 53 -9.75 16.46 -6.87
CA ARG A 53 -9.17 16.15 -8.19
C ARG A 53 -9.91 16.78 -9.36
N ARG A 54 -11.23 16.88 -9.28
CA ARG A 54 -12.07 17.48 -10.34
C ARG A 54 -12.31 18.98 -10.18
N LEU A 55 -11.94 19.53 -9.03
CA LEU A 55 -12.26 20.90 -8.62
C LEU A 55 -11.04 21.83 -8.70
N VAL A 56 -9.83 21.27 -8.75
CA VAL A 56 -8.57 22.01 -8.64
C VAL A 56 -7.71 21.79 -9.89
N ALA A 57 -7.36 22.86 -10.60
CA ALA A 57 -6.63 22.79 -11.87
C ALA A 57 -5.22 22.18 -11.75
N ASN A 58 -4.54 22.35 -10.60
CA ASN A 58 -3.21 21.82 -10.33
C ASN A 58 -3.22 20.57 -9.44
N TRP A 59 -4.30 19.77 -9.50
CA TRP A 59 -4.45 18.56 -8.70
C TRP A 59 -3.28 17.60 -8.83
N GLU A 60 -2.65 17.47 -10.01
CA GLU A 60 -1.47 16.62 -10.21
C GLU A 60 -0.29 17.07 -9.36
N THR A 61 -0.03 18.38 -9.31
CA THR A 61 1.04 18.95 -8.49
C THR A 61 0.76 18.73 -7.02
N ILE A 62 -0.49 18.92 -6.58
CA ILE A 62 -0.92 18.67 -5.21
C ILE A 62 -0.75 17.18 -4.85
N MET A 63 -1.18 16.27 -5.73
CA MET A 63 -1.07 14.83 -5.50
C MET A 63 0.36 14.30 -5.56
N ARG A 64 1.30 15.07 -6.10
CA ARG A 64 2.75 14.78 -6.09
C ARG A 64 3.48 15.38 -4.89
N GLN A 65 2.80 16.12 -4.02
CA GLN A 65 3.42 16.63 -2.79
C GLN A 65 3.66 15.46 -1.85
N GLU A 66 4.93 15.14 -1.63
CA GLU A 66 5.36 14.20 -0.60
C GLU A 66 4.92 14.75 0.78
N ILE A 67 4.15 13.95 1.51
CA ILE A 67 3.71 14.28 2.88
C ILE A 67 4.61 13.59 3.91
N GLY A 68 5.26 12.50 3.52
CA GLY A 68 6.19 11.81 4.38
C GLY A 68 6.73 10.54 3.76
N ARG A 69 7.42 9.79 4.61
CA ARG A 69 7.99 8.49 4.27
C ARG A 69 7.74 7.50 5.39
N ILE A 70 7.64 6.24 5.02
CA ILE A 70 7.62 5.09 5.94
C ILE A 70 8.91 4.31 5.69
N ASP A 71 9.77 4.22 6.71
CA ASP A 71 10.90 3.29 6.70
C ASP A 71 10.52 2.00 7.42
N TRP A 72 10.45 0.91 6.66
CA TRP A 72 10.06 -0.40 7.18
C TRP A 72 11.05 -0.99 8.19
N LYS A 73 12.30 -0.51 8.22
CA LYS A 73 13.26 -0.90 9.26
C LYS A 73 12.85 -0.36 10.63
N GLU A 74 12.03 0.68 10.67
CA GLU A 74 11.55 1.35 11.87
C GLU A 74 10.14 0.89 12.28
N LEU A 75 9.41 0.18 11.41
CA LEU A 75 8.11 -0.40 11.74
C LEU A 75 8.29 -1.61 12.65
N ALA A 76 7.80 -1.51 13.90
CA ALA A 76 7.98 -2.53 14.91
C ALA A 76 6.95 -3.66 14.77
N LEU A 77 5.73 -3.35 14.31
CA LEU A 77 4.58 -4.28 14.32
C LEU A 77 3.80 -4.23 13.01
N VAL A 78 3.94 -5.30 12.21
CA VAL A 78 3.19 -5.52 10.96
C VAL A 78 2.33 -6.77 11.10
N GLU A 79 1.01 -6.59 10.99
CA GLU A 79 0.04 -7.67 11.13
C GLU A 79 -0.68 -8.00 9.81
N CYS A 80 -0.98 -9.28 9.64
CA CYS A 80 -1.61 -9.82 8.44
C CYS A 80 -2.83 -10.67 8.83
N GLU A 81 -3.95 -10.00 9.08
CA GLU A 81 -5.18 -10.59 9.62
C GLU A 81 -6.41 -10.11 8.82
N GLY A 82 -7.54 -10.79 8.94
CA GLY A 82 -8.76 -10.42 8.24
C GLY A 82 -8.91 -11.09 6.88
N GLY A 83 -9.43 -12.32 6.88
CA GLY A 83 -9.64 -13.11 5.67
C GLY A 83 -10.93 -12.78 4.92
N ASN A 84 -11.82 -12.02 5.57
CA ASN A 84 -13.08 -11.54 5.01
C ASN A 84 -13.39 -10.13 5.54
N ARG A 85 -14.44 -9.51 4.99
CA ARG A 85 -14.86 -8.14 5.31
C ARG A 85 -15.12 -7.92 6.81
N THR A 86 -15.81 -8.85 7.47
CA THR A 86 -16.17 -8.72 8.89
C THR A 86 -14.92 -8.68 9.76
N GLU A 87 -13.97 -9.58 9.50
CA GLU A 87 -12.72 -9.62 10.23
C GLU A 87 -11.85 -8.38 9.95
N CYS A 88 -11.80 -7.91 8.69
CA CYS A 88 -11.11 -6.66 8.35
C CYS A 88 -11.64 -5.48 9.15
N VAL A 89 -12.97 -5.33 9.23
CA VAL A 89 -13.61 -4.26 10.02
C VAL A 89 -13.25 -4.39 11.50
N ALA A 90 -13.34 -5.58 12.07
CA ALA A 90 -13.00 -5.81 13.47
C ALA A 90 -11.52 -5.48 13.78
N VAL A 91 -10.59 -5.80 12.88
CA VAL A 91 -9.18 -5.43 13.03
C VAL A 91 -9.01 -3.90 13.01
N MET A 92 -9.64 -3.22 12.06
CA MET A 92 -9.56 -1.76 11.94
C MET A 92 -10.18 -1.05 13.15
N GLU A 93 -11.34 -1.47 13.63
CA GLU A 93 -11.98 -0.92 14.83
C GLU A 93 -11.11 -1.13 16.07
N SER A 94 -10.54 -2.35 16.22
CA SER A 94 -9.62 -2.65 17.30
C SER A 94 -8.34 -1.82 17.25
N TRP A 95 -7.81 -1.56 16.05
CA TRP A 95 -6.63 -0.73 15.87
C TRP A 95 -6.94 0.75 16.12
N ALA A 96 -8.08 1.25 15.65
CA ALA A 96 -8.53 2.62 15.94
C ALA A 96 -8.70 2.85 17.45
N ALA A 97 -9.22 1.85 18.18
CA ALA A 97 -9.35 1.90 19.64
C ALA A 97 -7.99 1.80 20.37
N ASN A 98 -6.98 1.20 19.74
CA ASN A 98 -5.63 1.08 20.29
C ASN A 98 -4.55 1.36 19.22
N PRO A 99 -4.24 2.63 18.92
CA PRO A 99 -3.35 3.01 17.82
C PRO A 99 -1.88 2.58 17.97
N SER A 100 -1.49 2.01 19.11
CA SER A 100 -0.15 1.40 19.31
C SER A 100 -0.13 -0.10 19.03
N LYS A 101 -1.27 -0.72 18.70
CA LYS A 101 -1.39 -2.16 18.45
C LYS A 101 -0.55 -2.63 17.26
N MET A 102 -0.45 -1.82 16.23
CA MET A 102 0.33 -2.10 15.02
C MET A 102 0.72 -0.79 14.34
N ASP A 103 1.75 -0.84 13.51
CA ASP A 103 2.20 0.30 12.69
C ASP A 103 1.72 0.16 11.24
N TYR A 104 1.48 -1.08 10.80
CA TYR A 104 0.99 -1.41 9.47
C TYR A 104 0.12 -2.68 9.49
N TRP A 105 -0.96 -2.67 8.72
CA TRP A 105 -1.88 -3.79 8.58
C TRP A 105 -2.17 -4.09 7.11
N ILE A 106 -2.24 -5.39 6.80
CA ILE A 106 -2.74 -5.91 5.53
C ILE A 106 -3.80 -6.99 5.77
N PRO A 107 -4.84 -7.07 4.92
CA PRO A 107 -5.72 -8.21 4.90
C PRO A 107 -4.96 -9.51 4.64
N SER A 108 -5.37 -10.59 5.31
CA SER A 108 -4.75 -11.91 5.11
C SER A 108 -5.06 -12.50 3.74
N THR A 109 -6.17 -12.08 3.12
CA THR A 109 -6.54 -12.42 1.75
C THR A 109 -6.53 -11.16 0.89
N SER A 110 -6.00 -11.23 -0.34
CA SER A 110 -6.06 -10.13 -1.31
C SER A 110 -7.47 -9.97 -1.92
N LEU A 111 -8.51 -10.40 -1.21
CA LEU A 111 -9.90 -10.45 -1.68
C LEU A 111 -10.78 -9.40 -0.99
N CYS A 112 -10.23 -8.58 -0.10
CA CYS A 112 -10.95 -7.43 0.41
C CYS A 112 -10.95 -6.37 -0.70
N GLU A 113 -11.99 -6.35 -1.53
CA GLU A 113 -12.15 -5.47 -2.70
C GLU A 113 -11.98 -3.96 -2.40
N THR A 114 -11.97 -3.58 -1.12
CA THR A 114 -12.02 -2.20 -0.68
C THR A 114 -10.77 -1.69 0.03
N ILE A 115 -9.91 -2.57 0.54
CA ILE A 115 -8.76 -2.15 1.38
C ILE A 115 -7.56 -3.05 1.11
N ASP A 116 -6.50 -2.49 0.54
CA ASP A 116 -5.27 -3.24 0.25
C ASP A 116 -4.29 -3.22 1.43
N ALA A 117 -4.27 -2.13 2.20
CA ALA A 117 -3.50 -1.97 3.43
C ALA A 117 -3.91 -0.72 4.22
N VAL A 118 -3.49 -0.63 5.48
CA VAL A 118 -3.61 0.57 6.32
C VAL A 118 -2.29 0.79 7.07
N ALA A 119 -1.83 2.04 7.13
CA ALA A 119 -0.62 2.47 7.84
C ALA A 119 -0.97 3.57 8.86
N LYS A 120 -0.19 3.66 9.94
CA LYS A 120 -0.27 4.73 10.94
C LYS A 120 0.37 6.03 10.46
#